data_AF-A0A2H0L6N0-F1
#
_entry.id   AF-A0A2H0L6N0-F1
#
_cell.length_a   1.000
_cell.length_b   1.000
_cell.length_c   1.000
_cell.angle_alpha   90.00
_cell.angle_beta   90.00
_cell.angle_gamma   90.00
#
_symmetry.space_group_name_H-M   'P 1'
#
loop_
_entity.id
_entity.type
_entity.pdbx_description
1 polymer ?
#
loop_
_entity_poly.entity_id
_entity_poly.type
_entity_poly.pdbx_seq_one_letter_code
_entity_poly.pdbx_strand_id
1 'polypeptide(L)'
;MVINTPTDGSSVILEPELVQSRIRTFWGYGSLEAPTWFVGMEEGLEPDATLVHLAERFRVAHGKTTTDMRRGMEYVYGHTRWFNRDAAIQPTWKYPIALYLYFKLGRIPAKEEILNFQALKLGDSEEKETMNVELMPLPSNKAHERTWLYGSLGIPGLSSRAEYIATYKPERVQKLRELFHTHKPKLAIFYSLTYLPDWTAVIGSEPEEITKGMYFAKTNSTACCIIPQSASFGMSYARLYEFAEKIHERINFF
;
A
#
# COMPACT_ATOMS: atom_id res chain seq x y z
N MET A 1 -4.52 -1.83 26.61
CA MET A 1 -3.66 -3.03 26.61
C MET A 1 -2.26 -2.55 26.92
N VAL A 2 -1.75 -2.87 28.12
CA VAL A 2 -0.42 -2.40 28.55
C VAL A 2 0.61 -3.16 27.71
N ILE A 3 1.38 -2.43 26.92
CA ILE A 3 2.52 -2.98 26.19
C ILE A 3 3.60 -3.17 27.25
N ASN A 4 3.79 -4.40 27.74
CA ASN A 4 4.94 -4.72 28.57
C ASN A 4 6.20 -4.60 27.72
N THR A 5 6.89 -3.47 27.81
CA THR A 5 8.29 -3.39 27.41
C THR A 5 9.10 -4.28 28.35
N PRO A 6 9.93 -5.21 27.84
CA PRO A 6 10.81 -6.00 28.68
C PRO A 6 11.74 -5.08 29.47
N THR A 7 11.72 -5.23 30.79
CA THR A 7 12.61 -4.52 31.73
C THR A 7 13.93 -5.26 31.97
N ASP A 8 14.09 -6.45 31.40
CA ASP A 8 15.40 -7.08 31.29
C ASP A 8 16.03 -6.66 29.97
N GLY A 9 17.35 -6.55 29.89
CA GLY A 9 18.06 -6.18 28.67
C GLY A 9 17.99 -7.23 27.54
N SER A 10 16.93 -8.05 27.47
CA SER A 10 16.68 -8.89 26.29
C SER A 10 16.40 -7.98 25.10
N SER A 11 17.22 -8.15 24.05
CA SER A 11 16.95 -7.53 22.77
C SER A 11 15.53 -7.90 22.34
N VAL A 12 14.72 -6.93 21.94
CA VAL A 12 13.42 -7.22 21.33
C VAL A 12 13.70 -7.97 20.02
N ILE A 13 13.55 -9.29 20.04
CA ILE A 13 13.73 -10.14 18.86
C ILE A 13 12.45 -10.07 18.02
N LEU A 14 12.60 -9.88 16.71
CA LEU A 14 11.52 -10.08 15.76
C LEU A 14 11.28 -11.60 15.64
N GLU A 15 10.23 -12.08 16.30
CA GLU A 15 9.91 -13.51 16.36
C GLU A 15 9.52 -14.06 14.97
N PRO A 16 10.08 -15.21 14.54
CA PRO A 16 9.74 -15.82 13.25
C PRO A 16 8.25 -16.03 12.99
N GLU A 17 7.50 -16.39 14.03
CA GLU A 17 6.06 -16.60 13.95
C GLU A 17 5.30 -15.30 13.61
N LEU A 18 5.72 -14.16 14.16
CA LEU A 18 5.13 -12.86 13.83
C LEU A 18 5.36 -12.50 12.36
N VAL A 19 6.56 -12.77 11.84
CA VAL A 19 6.90 -12.54 10.42
C VAL A 19 6.05 -13.41 9.51
N GLN A 20 5.98 -14.72 9.79
CA GLN A 20 5.18 -15.64 8.99
C GLN A 20 3.69 -15.31 9.06
N SER A 21 3.18 -14.97 10.25
CA SER A 21 1.80 -14.52 10.40
C SER A 21 1.54 -13.29 9.54
N ARG A 22 2.44 -12.29 9.56
CA ARG A 22 2.28 -11.08 8.76
C ARG A 22 2.23 -11.40 7.26
N ILE A 23 3.14 -12.22 6.74
CA ILE A 23 3.15 -12.65 5.34
C ILE A 23 1.80 -13.25 4.94
N ARG A 24 1.25 -14.10 5.80
CA ARG A 24 0.01 -14.84 5.55
C ARG A 24 -1.24 -13.97 5.65
N THR A 25 -1.32 -13.09 6.65
CA THR A 25 -2.60 -12.47 7.03
C THR A 25 -2.70 -10.98 6.71
N PHE A 26 -1.60 -10.23 6.75
CA PHE A 26 -1.65 -8.79 6.64
C PHE A 26 -1.75 -8.34 5.17
N TRP A 27 -2.69 -7.44 4.89
CA TRP A 27 -2.93 -6.90 3.55
C TRP A 27 -2.78 -5.39 3.47
N GLY A 28 -2.65 -4.70 4.61
CA GLY A 28 -2.40 -3.26 4.64
C GLY A 28 -3.37 -2.52 5.56
N TYR A 29 -3.87 -1.37 5.12
CA TYR A 29 -4.53 -0.40 5.98
C TYR A 29 -5.93 0.01 5.53
N GLY A 30 -6.79 0.35 6.47
CA GLY A 30 -8.19 0.69 6.20
C GLY A 30 -9.11 -0.52 6.22
N SER A 31 -10.04 -0.60 5.28
CA SER A 31 -11.10 -1.62 5.26
C SER A 31 -11.22 -2.30 3.90
N LEU A 32 -11.30 -3.62 3.87
CA LEU A 32 -11.56 -4.37 2.63
C LEU A 32 -12.89 -3.99 1.98
N GLU A 33 -13.88 -3.55 2.77
CA GLU A 33 -15.17 -3.03 2.28
C GLU A 33 -15.10 -1.62 1.69
N ALA A 34 -13.92 -0.98 1.67
CA ALA A 34 -13.79 0.36 1.13
C ALA A 34 -14.06 0.38 -0.38
N PRO A 35 -14.80 1.39 -0.89
CA PRO A 35 -15.09 1.50 -2.31
C PRO A 35 -13.87 1.85 -3.16
N THR A 36 -12.79 2.31 -2.53
CA THR A 36 -11.54 2.72 -3.19
C THR A 36 -10.38 1.93 -2.64
N TRP A 37 -9.62 1.26 -3.50
CA TRP A 37 -8.39 0.57 -3.12
C TRP A 37 -7.18 1.26 -3.76
N PHE A 38 -6.19 1.62 -2.95
CA PHE A 38 -4.85 1.97 -3.40
C PHE A 38 -3.98 0.71 -3.27
N VAL A 39 -3.44 0.20 -4.38
CA VAL A 39 -2.73 -1.08 -4.38
C VAL A 39 -1.27 -0.88 -4.72
N GLY A 40 -0.42 -1.17 -3.73
CA GLY A 40 1.02 -0.96 -3.76
C GLY A 40 1.83 -2.24 -3.61
N MET A 41 3.15 -2.07 -3.74
CA MET A 41 4.12 -3.16 -3.66
C MET A 41 4.40 -3.57 -2.22
N GLU A 42 4.84 -2.65 -1.38
CA GLU A 42 5.25 -2.88 0.00
C GLU A 42 5.32 -1.56 0.78
N GLU A 43 5.27 -1.66 2.10
CA GLU A 43 5.44 -0.51 2.99
C GLU A 43 6.86 0.04 2.96
N GLY A 44 6.95 1.37 2.99
CA GLY A 44 8.20 2.06 3.24
C GLY A 44 8.66 1.91 4.69
N LEU A 45 9.97 1.83 4.87
CA LEU A 45 10.62 1.79 6.18
C LEU A 45 11.67 2.91 6.29
N GLU A 46 11.89 3.44 7.48
CA GLU A 46 12.96 4.43 7.69
C GLU A 46 14.35 3.86 7.40
N PRO A 47 15.31 4.68 6.92
CA PRO A 47 16.66 4.21 6.59
C PRO A 47 17.42 3.61 7.78
N ASP A 48 17.11 4.07 8.99
CA ASP A 48 17.71 3.67 10.26
C ASP A 48 16.85 2.65 11.03
N ALA A 49 15.79 2.13 10.42
CA ALA A 49 14.94 1.15 11.07
C ALA A 49 15.69 -0.16 11.34
N THR A 50 15.29 -0.83 12.42
CA THR A 50 15.92 -2.07 12.90
C THR A 50 14.86 -3.16 13.05
N LEU A 51 15.30 -4.39 13.36
CA LEU A 51 14.38 -5.49 13.68
C LEU A 51 13.49 -5.18 14.90
N VAL A 52 13.94 -4.33 15.84
CA VAL A 52 13.14 -3.89 16.99
C VAL A 52 11.93 -3.08 16.52
N HIS A 53 12.16 -2.10 15.63
CA HIS A 53 11.08 -1.29 15.04
C HIS A 53 10.09 -2.14 14.23
N LEU A 54 10.59 -3.17 13.53
CA LEU A 54 9.72 -4.12 12.82
C LEU A 54 8.90 -4.99 13.78
N ALA A 55 9.50 -5.47 14.87
CA ALA A 55 8.79 -6.26 15.87
C ALA A 55 7.61 -5.50 16.49
N GLU A 56 7.81 -4.21 16.82
CA GLU A 56 6.73 -3.33 17.27
C GLU A 56 5.59 -3.25 16.22
N ARG A 57 5.93 -2.88 14.98
CA ARG A 57 4.96 -2.78 13.88
C ARG A 57 4.20 -4.10 13.65
N PHE A 58 4.88 -5.23 13.77
CA PHE A 58 4.28 -6.54 13.50
C PHE A 58 3.35 -6.95 14.63
N ARG A 59 3.69 -6.65 15.89
CA ARG A 59 2.79 -6.89 17.04
C ARG A 59 1.50 -6.08 16.96
N VAL A 60 1.60 -4.81 16.53
CA VAL A 60 0.42 -3.94 16.35
C VAL A 60 -0.59 -4.51 15.33
N ALA A 61 -0.07 -5.12 14.26
CA ALA A 61 -0.88 -5.74 13.21
C ALA A 61 -1.13 -7.25 13.41
N HIS A 62 -0.66 -7.83 14.51
CA HIS A 62 -0.71 -9.28 14.70
C HIS A 62 -2.15 -9.80 14.75
N GLY A 63 -2.42 -10.89 14.03
CA GLY A 63 -3.75 -11.49 13.91
C GLY A 63 -4.76 -10.66 13.09
N LYS A 64 -4.36 -9.51 12.54
CA LYS A 64 -5.24 -8.64 11.77
C LYS A 64 -4.98 -8.79 10.26
N THR A 65 -6.07 -8.68 9.51
CA THR A 65 -6.02 -8.59 8.05
C THR A 65 -5.67 -7.18 7.58
N THR A 66 -6.27 -6.17 8.20
CA THR A 66 -5.97 -4.76 7.98
C THR A 66 -5.80 -4.03 9.30
N THR A 67 -5.23 -2.83 9.29
CA THR A 67 -5.12 -1.97 10.48
C THR A 67 -5.46 -0.53 10.12
N ASP A 68 -5.96 0.26 11.07
CA ASP A 68 -6.15 1.69 10.85
C ASP A 68 -4.80 2.37 10.60
N MET A 69 -4.66 3.10 9.48
CA MET A 69 -3.38 3.68 9.09
C MET A 69 -2.89 4.74 10.07
N ARG A 70 -3.77 5.44 10.77
CA ARG A 70 -3.37 6.53 11.67
C ARG A 70 -3.43 6.10 13.12
N ARG A 71 -4.60 5.72 13.59
CA ARG A 71 -4.87 5.38 15.00
C ARG A 71 -4.25 4.04 15.37
N GLY A 72 -4.26 3.09 14.43
CA GLY A 72 -3.70 1.76 14.65
C GLY A 72 -2.19 1.78 14.75
N MET A 73 -1.52 2.78 14.18
CA MET A 73 -0.05 2.87 14.07
C MET A 73 0.53 4.09 14.78
N GLU A 74 -0.20 4.70 15.71
CA GLU A 74 0.18 5.97 16.34
C GLU A 74 1.49 5.90 17.16
N TYR A 75 1.86 4.70 17.62
CA TYR A 75 3.10 4.49 18.38
C TYR A 75 4.24 3.91 17.54
N VAL A 76 3.97 3.54 16.28
CA VAL A 76 4.97 2.86 15.44
C VAL A 76 6.02 3.84 14.95
N TYR A 77 7.30 3.48 15.16
CA TYR A 77 8.45 4.27 14.72
C TYR A 77 8.34 4.73 13.25
N GLY A 78 8.58 6.03 13.04
CA GLY A 78 8.59 6.68 11.72
C GLY A 78 7.21 6.86 11.06
N HIS A 79 6.13 6.37 11.67
CA HIS A 79 4.82 6.32 11.03
C HIS A 79 4.03 7.64 11.14
N THR A 80 3.91 8.18 12.36
CA THR A 80 3.05 9.34 12.67
C THR A 80 3.42 10.64 11.98
N ARG A 81 4.68 10.79 11.53
CA ARG A 81 5.14 11.98 10.81
C ARG A 81 4.36 12.27 9.53
N TRP A 82 3.70 11.26 8.95
CA TRP A 82 2.91 11.37 7.72
C TRP A 82 1.41 11.63 7.97
N PHE A 83 0.93 11.42 9.20
CA PHE A 83 -0.49 11.40 9.55
C PHE A 83 -0.86 12.48 10.58
N ASN A 84 -0.28 13.67 10.41
CA ASN A 84 -0.58 14.86 11.18
C ASN A 84 -0.79 16.05 10.24
N ARG A 85 -1.39 17.15 10.73
CA ARG A 85 -1.77 18.30 9.90
C ARG A 85 -0.58 19.05 9.32
N ASP A 86 0.59 18.95 9.95
CA ASP A 86 1.83 19.61 9.53
C ASP A 86 2.72 18.68 8.70
N ALA A 87 2.23 17.49 8.34
CA ALA A 87 2.99 16.50 7.60
C ALA A 87 3.35 17.00 6.19
N ALA A 88 4.48 16.52 5.68
CA ALA A 88 4.73 16.59 4.25
C ALA A 88 3.85 15.58 3.51
N ILE A 89 3.48 15.89 2.27
CA ILE A 89 2.84 14.91 1.39
C ILE A 89 3.83 13.77 1.15
N GLN A 90 3.43 12.55 1.50
CA GLN A 90 4.24 11.36 1.34
C GLN A 90 4.41 11.05 -0.14
N PRO A 91 5.65 10.91 -0.64
CA PRO A 91 5.89 10.65 -2.06
C PRO A 91 5.12 9.44 -2.57
N THR A 92 5.03 8.34 -1.82
CA THR A 92 4.33 7.10 -2.23
C THR A 92 2.87 7.36 -2.61
N TRP A 93 2.14 8.10 -1.79
CA TRP A 93 0.68 8.21 -1.94
C TRP A 93 0.21 9.45 -2.70
N LYS A 94 1.09 10.42 -2.97
CA LYS A 94 0.69 11.71 -3.52
C LYS A 94 -0.10 11.62 -4.84
N TYR A 95 0.26 10.70 -5.73
CA TYR A 95 -0.42 10.54 -7.02
C TYR A 95 -1.66 9.65 -6.93
N PRO A 96 -1.65 8.50 -6.24
CA PRO A 96 -2.87 7.76 -5.95
C PRO A 96 -3.96 8.61 -5.28
N ILE A 97 -3.61 9.39 -4.24
CA ILE A 97 -4.53 10.29 -3.55
C ILE A 97 -5.05 11.38 -4.49
N ALA A 98 -4.16 12.03 -5.25
CA ALA A 98 -4.58 13.10 -6.16
C ALA A 98 -5.50 12.61 -7.28
N LEU A 99 -5.25 11.40 -7.81
CA LEU A 99 -6.12 10.78 -8.81
C LEU A 99 -7.50 10.47 -8.23
N TYR A 100 -7.53 9.87 -7.04
CA TYR A 100 -8.77 9.62 -6.32
C TYR A 100 -9.57 10.91 -6.08
N LEU A 101 -8.92 11.93 -5.51
CA LEU A 101 -9.57 13.20 -5.21
C LEU A 101 -10.02 13.93 -6.48
N TYR A 102 -9.28 13.82 -7.58
CA TYR A 102 -9.70 14.36 -8.87
C TYR A 102 -11.05 13.77 -9.30
N PHE A 103 -11.18 12.43 -9.28
CA PHE A 103 -12.45 11.77 -9.60
C PHE A 103 -13.53 12.10 -8.57
N LYS A 104 -13.19 12.19 -7.29
CA LYS A 104 -14.14 12.50 -6.23
C LYS A 104 -14.70 13.93 -6.33
N LEU A 105 -13.88 14.89 -6.73
CA LEU A 105 -14.24 16.31 -6.73
C LEU A 105 -14.73 16.80 -8.10
N GLY A 106 -14.46 16.06 -9.17
CA GLY A 106 -14.70 16.51 -10.55
C GLY A 106 -13.82 17.70 -10.96
N ARG A 107 -12.70 17.93 -10.24
CA ARG A 107 -11.73 19.00 -10.51
C ARG A 107 -10.36 18.63 -9.95
N ILE A 108 -9.33 19.37 -10.37
CA ILE A 108 -7.99 19.27 -9.80
C ILE A 108 -8.05 19.60 -8.29
N PRO A 109 -7.60 18.68 -7.40
CA PRO A 109 -7.52 18.95 -5.97
C PRO A 109 -6.40 19.94 -5.66
N ALA A 110 -6.65 20.80 -4.68
CA ALA A 110 -5.62 21.64 -4.07
C ALA A 110 -4.64 20.79 -3.26
N LYS A 111 -3.43 21.32 -3.03
CA LYS A 111 -2.39 20.64 -2.26
C LYS A 111 -2.86 20.32 -0.83
N GLU A 112 -3.62 21.23 -0.23
CA GLU A 112 -4.17 21.12 1.11
C GLU A 112 -5.22 20.01 1.19
N GLU A 113 -5.99 19.78 0.12
CA GLU A 113 -6.96 18.68 0.06
C GLU A 113 -6.25 17.32 0.02
N ILE A 114 -5.18 17.20 -0.76
CA ILE A 114 -4.32 16.00 -0.79
C ILE A 114 -3.71 15.75 0.59
N LEU A 115 -3.17 16.79 1.23
CA LEU A 115 -2.54 16.67 2.55
C LEU A 115 -3.56 16.31 3.63
N ASN A 116 -4.72 16.98 3.66
CA ASN A 116 -5.78 16.68 4.62
C ASN A 116 -6.29 15.25 4.45
N PHE A 117 -6.42 14.78 3.20
CA PHE A 117 -6.81 13.41 2.93
C PHE A 117 -5.78 12.41 3.46
N GLN A 118 -4.49 12.62 3.15
CA GLN A 118 -3.40 11.79 3.67
C GLN A 118 -3.40 11.77 5.20
N ALA A 119 -3.48 12.94 5.83
CA ALA A 119 -3.30 13.08 7.26
C ALA A 119 -4.47 12.50 8.06
N LEU A 120 -5.69 12.56 7.54
CA LEU A 120 -6.89 12.32 8.34
C LEU A 120 -7.77 11.17 7.85
N LYS A 121 -7.70 10.79 6.56
CA LYS A 121 -8.67 9.87 5.93
C LYS A 121 -8.04 8.64 5.27
N LEU A 122 -6.77 8.71 4.87
CA LEU A 122 -6.09 7.61 4.20
C LEU A 122 -6.05 6.37 5.10
N GLY A 123 -6.63 5.27 4.64
CA GLY A 123 -6.67 4.01 5.37
C GLY A 123 -7.35 4.09 6.74
N ASP A 124 -8.33 5.00 6.91
CA ASP A 124 -9.17 5.05 8.10
C ASP A 124 -10.17 3.88 8.13
N SER A 125 -10.18 3.15 9.25
CA SER A 125 -10.97 1.91 9.39
C SER A 125 -12.45 2.12 9.76
N GLU A 126 -12.82 3.33 10.20
CA GLU A 126 -14.20 3.67 10.58
C GLU A 126 -14.95 4.37 9.44
N GLU A 127 -14.33 5.35 8.78
CA GLU A 127 -14.90 6.00 7.60
C GLU A 127 -14.95 5.04 6.41
N LYS A 128 -14.01 4.08 6.34
CA LYS A 128 -13.94 3.04 5.31
C LYS A 128 -13.96 3.59 3.89
N GLU A 129 -13.39 4.78 3.69
CA GLU A 129 -13.36 5.44 2.39
C GLU A 129 -12.31 4.80 1.46
N THR A 130 -11.18 4.36 2.04
CA THR A 130 -10.06 3.78 1.31
C THR A 130 -9.48 2.55 1.99
N MET A 131 -8.96 1.63 1.17
CA MET A 131 -8.07 0.54 1.53
C MET A 131 -6.70 0.80 0.92
N ASN A 132 -5.64 0.70 1.70
CA ASN A 132 -4.26 0.73 1.22
C ASN A 132 -3.72 -0.70 1.26
N VAL A 133 -3.61 -1.34 0.10
CA VAL A 133 -3.13 -2.71 -0.03
C VAL A 133 -1.62 -2.73 -0.24
N GLU A 134 -0.94 -3.61 0.47
CA GLU A 134 0.49 -3.88 0.34
C GLU A 134 0.67 -5.33 -0.14
N LEU A 135 0.98 -5.53 -1.43
CA LEU A 135 1.08 -6.87 -2.01
C LEU A 135 2.11 -7.72 -1.28
N MET A 136 3.27 -7.13 -0.97
CA MET A 136 4.35 -7.74 -0.19
C MET A 136 4.36 -7.09 1.20
N PRO A 137 3.94 -7.80 2.26
CA PRO A 137 3.63 -7.17 3.54
C PRO A 137 4.85 -6.92 4.44
N LEU A 138 6.05 -7.31 4.04
CA LEU A 138 7.28 -7.03 4.78
C LEU A 138 7.84 -5.66 4.37
N PRO A 139 7.87 -4.66 5.27
CA PRO A 139 8.38 -3.34 4.96
C PRO A 139 9.86 -3.35 4.57
N SER A 140 10.24 -2.42 3.70
CA SER A 140 11.64 -2.19 3.31
C SER A 140 11.90 -0.71 3.09
N ASN A 141 13.13 -0.26 3.35
CA ASN A 141 13.51 1.13 3.05
C ASN A 141 13.53 1.39 1.54
N LYS A 142 14.07 0.42 0.79
CA LYS A 142 14.14 0.43 -0.66
C LYS A 142 13.82 -0.95 -1.20
N ALA A 143 13.34 -1.01 -2.43
CA ALA A 143 13.20 -2.25 -3.16
C ALA A 143 14.57 -2.81 -3.63
N HIS A 144 15.52 -3.01 -2.70
CA HIS A 144 16.89 -3.39 -3.00
C HIS A 144 17.46 -4.34 -1.93
N GLU A 145 18.29 -5.30 -2.36
CA GLU A 145 18.89 -6.34 -1.50
C GLU A 145 19.62 -5.77 -0.27
N ARG A 146 20.46 -4.76 -0.47
CA ARG A 146 21.21 -4.07 0.60
C ARG A 146 20.39 -3.54 1.79
N THR A 147 19.07 -3.38 1.66
CA THR A 147 18.20 -2.92 2.76
C THR A 147 17.33 -4.04 3.33
N TRP A 148 17.60 -5.29 2.96
CA TRP A 148 16.86 -6.46 3.40
C TRP A 148 17.27 -6.87 4.82
N LEU A 149 16.37 -6.66 5.78
CA LEU A 149 16.64 -6.90 7.21
C LEU A 149 16.36 -8.34 7.67
N TYR A 150 15.69 -9.15 6.84
CA TYR A 150 15.13 -10.43 7.27
C TYR A 150 16.06 -11.63 7.03
N GLY A 151 17.17 -11.43 6.31
CA GLY A 151 18.08 -12.51 5.89
C GLY A 151 18.70 -13.33 7.03
N SER A 152 18.88 -12.71 8.20
CA SER A 152 19.46 -13.36 9.38
C SER A 152 18.45 -14.10 10.26
N LEU A 153 17.16 -14.08 9.94
CA LEU A 153 16.11 -14.66 10.80
C LEU A 153 15.96 -16.18 10.66
N GLY A 154 16.64 -16.80 9.70
CA GLY A 154 16.55 -18.26 9.46
C GLY A 154 15.18 -18.72 8.97
N ILE A 155 14.35 -17.80 8.46
CA ILE A 155 13.01 -18.10 7.93
C ILE A 155 13.15 -18.52 6.47
N PRO A 156 12.62 -19.69 6.06
CA PRO A 156 12.65 -20.14 4.67
C PRO A 156 12.07 -19.08 3.73
N GLY A 157 12.69 -18.84 2.58
CA GLY A 157 12.22 -17.84 1.64
C GLY A 157 12.61 -16.40 1.97
N LEU A 158 13.26 -16.11 3.11
CA LEU A 158 13.64 -14.75 3.50
C LEU A 158 15.15 -14.53 3.54
N SER A 159 15.99 -15.43 3.01
CA SER A 159 17.45 -15.24 3.05
C SER A 159 17.90 -14.04 2.21
N SER A 160 17.14 -13.71 1.18
CA SER A 160 17.32 -12.53 0.34
C SER A 160 15.97 -11.93 -0.07
N ARG A 161 15.98 -10.68 -0.53
CA ARG A 161 14.79 -10.06 -1.11
C ARG A 161 14.33 -10.80 -2.37
N ALA A 162 15.28 -11.22 -3.20
CA ALA A 162 14.98 -11.95 -4.42
C ALA A 162 14.24 -13.27 -4.13
N GLU A 163 14.72 -14.02 -3.13
CA GLU A 163 14.05 -15.24 -2.66
C GLU A 163 12.65 -14.93 -2.11
N TYR A 164 12.50 -13.89 -1.30
CA TYR A 164 11.19 -13.49 -0.75
C TYR A 164 10.14 -13.21 -1.84
N ILE A 165 10.53 -12.49 -2.89
CA ILE A 165 9.63 -12.24 -4.03
C ILE A 165 9.30 -13.56 -4.75
N ALA A 166 10.30 -14.40 -5.02
CA ALA A 166 10.10 -15.66 -5.73
C ALA A 166 9.21 -16.64 -4.95
N THR A 167 9.40 -16.72 -3.64
CA THR A 167 8.68 -17.65 -2.76
C THR A 167 7.24 -17.21 -2.51
N TYR A 168 7.00 -15.93 -2.18
CA TYR A 168 5.72 -15.51 -1.61
C TYR A 168 4.84 -14.71 -2.57
N LYS A 169 5.40 -14.01 -3.56
CA LYS A 169 4.60 -13.15 -4.45
C LYS A 169 3.53 -13.94 -5.24
N PRO A 170 3.80 -15.13 -5.81
CA PRO A 170 2.78 -15.84 -6.59
C PRO A 170 1.49 -16.13 -5.81
N GLU A 171 1.63 -16.67 -4.59
CA GLU A 171 0.48 -16.96 -3.71
C GLU A 171 -0.22 -15.66 -3.28
N ARG A 172 0.54 -14.60 -3.00
CA ARG A 172 -0.02 -13.29 -2.64
C ARG A 172 -0.80 -12.66 -3.78
N VAL A 173 -0.32 -12.75 -5.03
CA VAL A 173 -1.07 -12.25 -6.20
C VAL A 173 -2.39 -13.00 -6.37
N GLN A 174 -2.37 -14.33 -6.22
CA GLN A 174 -3.58 -15.14 -6.26
C GLN A 174 -4.59 -14.73 -5.18
N LYS A 175 -4.15 -14.62 -3.91
CA LYS A 175 -5.05 -14.22 -2.82
C LYS A 175 -5.55 -12.78 -2.96
N LEU A 176 -4.73 -11.87 -3.48
CA LEU A 176 -5.16 -10.51 -3.77
C LEU A 176 -6.24 -10.48 -4.84
N ARG A 177 -6.11 -11.31 -5.89
CA ARG A 177 -7.15 -11.50 -6.89
C ARG A 177 -8.46 -11.99 -6.26
N GLU A 178 -8.39 -12.97 -5.36
CA GLU A 178 -9.56 -13.49 -4.64
C GLU A 178 -10.23 -12.39 -3.80
N LEU A 179 -9.45 -11.63 -3.02
CA LEU A 179 -9.95 -10.50 -2.23
C LEU A 179 -10.58 -9.43 -3.14
N PHE A 180 -9.90 -9.05 -4.22
CA PHE A 180 -10.35 -8.04 -5.17
C PHE A 180 -11.70 -8.41 -5.81
N HIS A 181 -11.88 -9.66 -6.24
CA HIS A 181 -13.15 -10.12 -6.81
C HIS A 181 -14.23 -10.42 -5.78
N THR A 182 -13.86 -10.64 -4.52
CA THR A 182 -14.81 -10.81 -3.41
C THR A 182 -15.39 -9.46 -3.00
N HIS A 183 -14.53 -8.48 -2.71
CA HIS A 183 -14.94 -7.17 -2.19
C HIS A 183 -15.35 -6.17 -3.27
N LYS A 184 -14.90 -6.36 -4.52
CA LYS A 184 -15.34 -5.59 -5.70
C LYS A 184 -15.32 -4.07 -5.44
N PRO A 185 -14.16 -3.48 -5.09
CA PRO A 185 -14.08 -2.03 -4.91
C PRO A 185 -14.58 -1.33 -6.18
N LYS A 186 -15.16 -0.13 -6.06
CA LYS A 186 -15.62 0.64 -7.22
C LYS A 186 -14.43 1.16 -8.05
N LEU A 187 -13.36 1.55 -7.36
CA LEU A 187 -12.11 2.02 -7.95
C LEU A 187 -10.93 1.33 -7.31
N ALA A 188 -10.01 0.83 -8.12
CA ALA A 188 -8.70 0.40 -7.69
C ALA A 188 -7.62 1.18 -8.44
N ILE A 189 -6.70 1.80 -7.71
CA ILE A 189 -5.55 2.51 -8.25
C ILE A 189 -4.31 1.72 -7.86
N PHE A 190 -3.82 0.93 -8.81
CA PHE A 190 -2.56 0.22 -8.73
C PHE A 190 -1.41 1.16 -9.07
N TYR A 191 -0.28 1.00 -8.40
CA TYR A 191 0.91 1.78 -8.74
C TYR A 191 2.19 0.93 -8.76
N SER A 192 3.17 1.44 -9.51
CA SER A 192 4.41 0.77 -9.93
C SER A 192 4.23 -0.15 -11.14
N LEU A 193 4.85 0.24 -12.26
CA LEU A 193 4.81 -0.51 -13.51
C LEU A 193 5.65 -1.79 -13.49
N THR A 194 6.58 -1.94 -12.54
CA THR A 194 7.34 -3.19 -12.39
C THR A 194 6.45 -4.35 -11.95
N TYR A 195 5.26 -4.04 -11.41
CA TYR A 195 4.24 -5.00 -11.01
C TYR A 195 3.08 -5.06 -12.01
N LEU A 196 3.21 -4.45 -13.20
CA LEU A 196 2.14 -4.49 -14.22
C LEU A 196 1.66 -5.93 -14.51
N PRO A 197 2.51 -6.96 -14.69
CA PRO A 197 2.04 -8.33 -14.86
C PRO A 197 1.24 -8.85 -13.66
N ASP A 198 1.65 -8.50 -12.44
CA ASP A 198 0.96 -8.88 -11.21
C ASP A 198 -0.41 -8.18 -11.11
N TRP A 199 -0.48 -6.89 -11.48
CA TRP A 199 -1.73 -6.12 -11.53
C TRP A 199 -2.69 -6.64 -12.59
N THR A 200 -2.21 -6.97 -13.79
CA THR A 200 -3.00 -7.62 -14.82
C THR A 200 -3.57 -8.95 -14.33
N ALA A 201 -2.76 -9.75 -13.60
CA ALA A 201 -3.21 -11.00 -13.00
C ALA A 201 -4.28 -10.79 -11.92
N VAL A 202 -4.18 -9.74 -11.09
CA VAL A 202 -5.21 -9.41 -10.09
C VAL A 202 -6.51 -8.94 -10.74
N ILE A 203 -6.43 -8.06 -11.75
CA ILE A 203 -7.58 -7.51 -12.45
C ILE A 203 -8.32 -8.60 -13.24
N GLY A 204 -7.55 -9.50 -13.87
CA GLY A 204 -8.07 -10.59 -14.69
C GLY A 204 -8.48 -10.20 -16.11
N SER A 205 -8.05 -9.03 -16.56
CA SER A 205 -8.20 -8.56 -17.94
C SER A 205 -6.99 -7.72 -18.33
N GLU A 206 -6.63 -7.73 -19.61
CA GLU A 206 -5.53 -6.90 -20.11
C GLU A 206 -5.88 -5.41 -20.02
N PRO A 207 -5.06 -4.59 -19.35
CA PRO A 207 -5.31 -3.16 -19.23
C PRO A 207 -4.84 -2.42 -20.50
N GLU A 208 -5.64 -1.45 -20.94
CA GLU A 208 -5.36 -0.59 -22.09
C GLU A 208 -4.42 0.55 -21.69
N GLU A 209 -3.37 0.82 -22.45
CA GLU A 209 -2.51 2.00 -22.25
C GLU A 209 -3.21 3.26 -22.75
N ILE A 210 -3.55 4.19 -21.85
CA ILE A 210 -4.31 5.41 -22.18
C ILE A 210 -3.39 6.60 -22.43
N THR A 211 -2.36 6.71 -21.60
CA THR A 211 -1.23 7.61 -21.82
C THR A 211 0.03 6.80 -21.58
N LYS A 212 1.17 7.28 -22.10
CA LYS A 212 2.45 6.57 -21.98
C LYS A 212 2.67 6.08 -20.54
N GLY A 213 2.76 4.78 -20.32
CA GLY A 213 2.96 4.13 -19.03
C GLY A 213 1.83 4.29 -18.00
N MET A 214 0.61 4.63 -18.41
CA MET A 214 -0.57 4.62 -17.55
C MET A 214 -1.69 3.85 -18.22
N TYR A 215 -2.27 2.92 -17.48
CA TYR A 215 -3.19 1.95 -18.04
C TYR A 215 -4.53 2.01 -17.33
N PHE A 216 -5.56 1.61 -18.05
CA PHE A 216 -6.92 1.50 -17.54
C PHE A 216 -7.51 0.15 -17.92
N ALA A 217 -8.21 -0.47 -16.97
CA ALA A 217 -9.09 -1.60 -17.22
C ALA A 217 -10.42 -1.38 -16.51
N LYS A 218 -11.46 -2.06 -16.97
CA LYS A 218 -12.76 -2.08 -16.30
C LYS A 218 -13.21 -3.53 -16.19
N THR A 219 -13.45 -3.97 -14.97
CA THR A 219 -14.19 -5.22 -14.72
C THR A 219 -15.69 -4.91 -14.69
N ASN A 220 -16.54 -5.91 -14.49
CA ASN A 220 -17.99 -5.69 -14.38
C ASN A 220 -18.37 -4.70 -13.26
N SER A 221 -17.55 -4.55 -12.22
CA SER A 221 -17.86 -3.75 -11.03
C SER A 221 -16.78 -2.73 -10.64
N THR A 222 -15.60 -2.78 -11.24
CA THR A 222 -14.44 -2.01 -10.77
C THR A 222 -13.75 -1.30 -11.92
N ALA A 223 -13.54 0.01 -11.76
CA ALA A 223 -12.59 0.76 -12.57
C ALA A 223 -11.17 0.56 -12.01
N CYS A 224 -10.22 0.19 -12.87
CA CYS A 224 -8.84 -0.08 -12.49
C CYS A 224 -7.91 0.90 -13.19
N CYS A 225 -7.19 1.72 -12.42
CA CYS A 225 -6.12 2.57 -12.92
C CYS A 225 -4.77 1.96 -12.56
N ILE A 226 -3.82 1.92 -13.48
CA ILE A 226 -2.44 1.52 -13.20
C ILE A 226 -1.53 2.68 -13.54
N ILE A 227 -0.85 3.25 -12.55
CA ILE A 227 0.01 4.41 -12.72
C ILE A 227 1.47 4.12 -12.32
N PRO A 228 2.45 4.87 -12.85
CA PRO A 228 3.82 4.79 -12.38
C PRO A 228 3.91 5.12 -10.89
N GLN A 229 4.90 4.54 -10.20
CA GLN A 229 5.23 4.98 -8.85
C GLN A 229 5.71 6.44 -8.88
N SER A 230 5.57 7.15 -7.77
CA SER A 230 5.84 8.59 -7.73
C SER A 230 7.28 9.01 -8.02
N ALA A 231 8.24 8.10 -7.81
CA ALA A 231 9.65 8.33 -8.11
C ALA A 231 10.02 8.00 -9.58
N SER A 232 9.08 7.47 -10.38
CA SER A 232 9.32 7.18 -11.79
C SER A 232 9.61 8.47 -12.56
N PHE A 233 10.62 8.39 -13.44
CA PHE A 233 11.01 9.51 -14.29
C PHE A 233 9.83 10.03 -15.12
N GLY A 234 9.69 11.36 -15.18
CA GLY A 234 8.63 12.03 -15.94
C GLY A 234 7.23 11.93 -15.34
N MET A 235 7.07 11.46 -14.10
CA MET A 235 5.78 11.46 -13.40
C MET A 235 5.49 12.85 -12.81
N SER A 236 4.34 13.44 -13.16
CA SER A 236 3.90 14.77 -12.71
C SER A 236 2.39 14.82 -12.51
N TYR A 237 1.90 15.82 -11.79
CA TYR A 237 0.44 16.05 -11.66
C TYR A 237 -0.22 16.35 -13.00
N ALA A 238 0.43 17.12 -13.88
CA ALA A 238 -0.11 17.41 -15.22
C ALA A 238 -0.34 16.13 -16.02
N ARG A 239 0.63 15.21 -16.02
CA ARG A 239 0.51 13.91 -16.71
C ARG A 239 -0.55 13.02 -16.04
N LEU A 240 -0.65 13.05 -14.72
CA LEU A 240 -1.68 12.30 -13.99
C LEU A 240 -3.08 12.78 -14.37
N TYR A 241 -3.30 14.10 -14.44
CA TYR A 241 -4.61 14.66 -14.77
C TYR A 241 -4.92 14.52 -16.25
N GLU A 242 -3.94 14.58 -17.16
CA GLU A 242 -4.16 14.22 -18.58
C GLU A 242 -4.71 12.79 -18.71
N PHE A 243 -4.14 11.85 -17.96
CA PHE A 243 -4.67 10.49 -17.90
C PHE A 243 -6.08 10.45 -17.32
N ALA A 244 -6.33 11.16 -16.22
CA ALA A 244 -7.63 11.20 -15.55
C ALA A 244 -8.76 11.72 -16.47
N GLU A 245 -8.52 12.83 -17.18
CA GLU A 245 -9.47 13.41 -18.15
C GLU A 245 -9.90 12.38 -19.21
N LYS A 246 -8.94 11.61 -19.76
CA LYS A 246 -9.21 10.62 -20.81
C LYS A 246 -10.06 9.42 -20.34
N ILE A 247 -10.13 9.18 -19.04
CA ILE A 247 -10.90 8.05 -18.48
C ILE A 247 -12.06 8.48 -17.59
N HIS A 248 -12.25 9.78 -17.35
CA HIS A 248 -13.25 10.30 -16.41
C HIS A 248 -14.65 9.72 -16.67
N GLU A 249 -15.10 9.75 -17.93
CA GLU A 249 -16.41 9.22 -18.35
C GLU A 249 -16.51 7.68 -18.25
N ARG A 250 -15.38 6.98 -18.13
CA ARG A 250 -15.33 5.51 -18.03
C ARG A 250 -15.47 5.04 -16.57
N ILE A 251 -15.29 5.93 -15.60
CA ILE A 251 -15.37 5.62 -14.17
C ILE A 251 -16.78 5.95 -13.66
N ASN A 252 -17.53 4.91 -13.30
CA ASN A 252 -18.83 5.07 -12.64
C ASN A 252 -18.60 5.21 -11.14
N PHE A 253 -18.09 6.36 -10.71
CA PHE A 253 -17.69 6.58 -9.31
C PHE A 253 -18.81 7.15 -8.41
N PHE A 254 -19.94 7.52 -9.00
CA PHE A 254 -21.11 8.07 -8.31
C PHE A 254 -22.37 7.33 -8.73
#